data_AF-A0A7M7H409-F1
#
_entry.id   AF-A0A7M7H409-F1
#
_cell.length_a   1.000
_cell.length_b   1.000
_cell.length_c   1.000
_cell.angle_alpha   90.00
_cell.angle_beta   90.00
_cell.angle_gamma   90.00
#
_symmetry.space_group_name_H-M   'P 1'
#
loop_
_entity.id
_entity.type
_entity.pdbx_description
1 polymer ?
#
loop_
_entity_poly.entity_id
_entity_poly.type
_entity_poly.pdbx_seq_one_letter_code
_entity_poly.pdbx_strand_id
1 'polypeptide(L)'
;MGKNLPLPTNNVFDIFVFKDKSSVESKNLSHEISLRLEEFDDFENLLNDRDFGDLNISIEDKTVIVHKCILAKRSPVFAAMFRSDMKELRNNAVEIKDIKYGVFMEMLRFIYSGKVHRLEAIAMDLLVAADMYQLENLKILCGVELVKQLSVEDAVCILKLADKCHVEALKKQAIEYIVQNRKCIFDQTAFSGLSRELTYEICQAMK
;
A
#
# COMPACT_ATOMS: atom_id res chain seq x y z
N MET A 1 -8.25 -42.39 -1.79
CA MET A 1 -8.26 -41.33 -2.83
C MET A 1 -7.87 -40.03 -2.16
N GLY A 2 -6.59 -39.68 -2.25
CA GLY A 2 -6.05 -38.48 -1.61
C GLY A 2 -6.60 -37.23 -2.29
N LYS A 3 -7.18 -36.32 -1.51
CA LYS A 3 -7.56 -35.00 -1.99
C LYS A 3 -6.25 -34.23 -2.21
N ASN A 4 -5.93 -33.93 -3.47
CA ASN A 4 -4.87 -32.99 -3.79
C ASN A 4 -5.20 -31.65 -3.13
N LEU A 5 -4.40 -31.25 -2.13
CA LEU A 5 -4.40 -29.86 -1.67
C LEU A 5 -3.91 -28.98 -2.82
N PRO A 6 -4.53 -27.81 -3.05
CA PRO A 6 -4.03 -26.86 -4.04
C PRO A 6 -2.62 -26.40 -3.64
N LEU A 7 -1.74 -26.28 -4.64
CA LEU A 7 -0.39 -25.72 -4.45
C LEU A 7 -0.50 -24.27 -3.96
N PRO A 8 0.37 -23.84 -3.02
CA PRO A 8 0.36 -22.48 -2.53
C PRO A 8 0.60 -21.51 -3.67
N THR A 9 -0.33 -20.58 -3.88
CA THR A 9 -0.08 -19.41 -4.70
C THR A 9 0.90 -18.53 -3.95
N ASN A 10 1.94 -18.00 -4.61
CA ASN A 10 2.96 -17.12 -4.01
C ASN A 10 2.38 -15.73 -3.65
N ASN A 11 1.20 -15.69 -3.04
CA ASN A 11 0.55 -14.47 -2.61
C ASN A 11 0.94 -14.20 -1.15
N VAL A 12 1.44 -13.01 -0.88
CA VAL A 12 1.75 -12.52 0.48
C VAL A 12 0.53 -12.54 1.41
N PHE A 13 -0.69 -12.55 0.86
CA PHE A 13 -1.92 -12.80 1.62
C PHE A 13 -1.99 -14.21 2.23
N ASP A 14 -1.48 -15.24 1.55
CA ASP A 14 -1.53 -16.61 2.05
C ASP A 14 -0.58 -16.79 3.25
N ILE A 15 0.48 -16.00 3.32
CA ILE A 15 1.43 -16.01 4.45
C ILE A 15 0.77 -15.48 5.73
N PHE A 16 -0.14 -14.50 5.63
CA PHE A 16 -0.81 -13.92 6.80
C PHE A 16 -1.93 -14.81 7.38
N VAL A 17 -2.45 -15.78 6.61
CA VAL A 17 -3.53 -16.70 7.06
C VAL A 17 -2.97 -17.90 7.84
N PHE A 18 -1.71 -18.28 7.65
CA PHE A 18 -1.09 -19.37 8.40
C PHE A 18 -0.47 -18.89 9.72
N LYS A 19 -1.33 -18.47 10.65
CA LYS A 19 -0.96 -18.28 12.04
C LYS A 19 -1.43 -19.47 12.89
N ASP A 20 -0.91 -20.67 12.62
CA ASP A 20 -0.91 -21.74 13.64
C ASP A 20 0.28 -22.73 13.51
N LYS A 21 1.21 -22.55 14.45
CA LYS A 21 2.14 -23.45 15.18
C LYS A 21 3.00 -24.53 14.47
N SER A 22 4.31 -24.27 14.60
CA SER A 22 5.38 -25.16 15.11
C SER A 22 5.84 -26.37 14.27
N SER A 23 6.67 -26.13 13.26
CA SER A 23 7.60 -27.13 12.72
C SER A 23 9.01 -26.54 12.51
N VAL A 24 10.05 -27.37 12.59
CA VAL A 24 11.46 -26.99 12.35
C VAL A 24 11.65 -26.42 10.92
N GLU A 25 10.82 -26.86 9.96
CA GLU A 25 10.77 -26.34 8.59
C GLU A 25 10.37 -24.87 8.53
N SER A 26 9.42 -24.42 9.38
CA SER A 26 9.05 -23.00 9.45
C SER A 26 10.19 -22.12 9.97
N LYS A 27 11.04 -22.65 10.87
CA LYS A 27 12.20 -21.91 11.40
C LYS A 27 13.31 -21.76 10.35
N ASN A 28 13.62 -22.84 9.63
CA ASN A 28 14.61 -22.81 8.55
C ASN A 28 14.14 -21.90 7.40
N LEU A 29 12.86 -21.99 7.02
CA LEU A 29 12.25 -21.11 6.03
C LEU A 29 12.28 -19.65 6.49
N SER A 30 11.97 -19.36 7.76
CA SER A 30 12.03 -18.00 8.29
C SER A 30 13.45 -17.42 8.29
N HIS A 31 14.46 -18.25 8.54
CA HIS A 31 15.86 -17.81 8.51
C HIS A 31 16.34 -17.54 7.08
N GLU A 32 16.00 -18.41 6.12
CA GLU A 32 16.33 -18.21 4.71
C GLU A 32 15.61 -16.97 4.13
N ILE A 33 14.35 -16.74 4.52
CA ILE A 33 13.62 -15.51 4.19
C ILE A 33 14.31 -14.30 4.80
N SER A 34 14.73 -14.36 6.06
CA SER A 34 15.40 -13.24 6.74
C SER A 34 16.70 -12.85 6.04
N LEU A 35 17.55 -13.82 5.68
CA LEU A 35 18.80 -13.56 4.95
C LEU A 35 18.55 -12.92 3.59
N ARG A 36 17.54 -13.37 2.84
CA ARG A 36 17.16 -12.73 1.57
C ARG A 36 16.59 -11.33 1.78
N LEU A 37 15.93 -11.06 2.89
CA LEU A 37 15.43 -9.73 3.23
C LEU A 37 16.56 -8.76 3.62
N GLU A 38 17.64 -9.25 4.23
CA GLU A 38 18.83 -8.45 4.51
C GLU A 38 19.50 -7.95 3.21
N GLU A 39 19.52 -8.74 2.13
CA GLU A 39 20.01 -8.28 0.83
C GLU A 39 19.15 -7.14 0.24
N PHE A 40 17.87 -7.04 0.59
CA PHE A 40 17.01 -5.93 0.17
C PHE A 40 17.26 -4.64 0.97
N ASP A 41 17.90 -4.75 2.14
CA ASP A 41 18.26 -3.58 2.95
C ASP A 41 19.41 -2.79 2.33
N ASP A 42 20.27 -3.46 1.56
CA ASP A 42 21.31 -2.80 0.78
C ASP A 42 20.72 -1.85 -0.27
N PHE A 43 19.58 -2.21 -0.87
CA PHE A 43 18.90 -1.30 -1.80
C PHE A 43 18.29 -0.10 -1.10
N GLU A 44 17.84 -0.23 0.16
CA GLU A 44 17.34 0.92 0.92
C GLU A 44 18.43 1.99 1.08
N ASN A 45 19.70 1.59 1.23
CA ASN A 45 20.82 2.51 1.37
C ASN A 45 21.05 3.37 0.11
N LEU A 46 20.57 2.93 -1.07
CA LEU A 46 20.61 3.73 -2.31
C LEU A 46 19.54 4.83 -2.34
N LEU A 47 18.57 4.81 -1.41
CA LEU A 47 17.54 5.84 -1.35
C LEU A 47 18.16 7.17 -0.93
N ASN A 48 18.05 8.18 -1.80
CA ASN A 48 18.67 9.49 -1.62
C ASN A 48 20.20 9.45 -1.52
N ASP A 49 20.82 8.37 -2.01
CA ASP A 49 22.25 8.34 -2.28
C ASP A 49 22.54 9.19 -3.52
N ARG A 50 23.62 9.98 -3.46
CA ARG A 50 24.06 10.82 -4.57
C ARG A 50 24.79 10.01 -5.62
N ASP A 51 25.40 8.92 -5.22
CA ASP A 51 26.15 8.06 -6.13
C ASP A 51 25.18 7.32 -7.04
N PHE A 52 25.44 7.37 -8.36
CA PHE A 52 24.67 6.70 -9.42
C PHE A 52 23.19 7.11 -9.58
N GLY A 53 22.67 8.01 -8.73
CA GLY A 53 21.36 8.61 -8.90
C GLY A 53 21.26 9.44 -10.19
N ASP A 54 20.19 9.22 -10.95
CA ASP A 54 20.01 9.76 -12.30
C ASP A 54 18.74 10.60 -12.46
N LEU A 55 18.04 10.89 -11.35
CA LEU A 55 16.85 11.73 -11.30
C LEU A 55 16.77 12.52 -9.99
N ASN A 56 16.44 13.81 -10.10
CA ASN A 56 16.07 14.65 -8.97
C ASN A 56 14.54 14.75 -8.86
N ILE A 57 13.99 14.39 -7.71
CA ILE A 57 12.58 14.61 -7.40
C ILE A 57 12.45 15.74 -6.39
N SER A 58 11.70 16.77 -6.75
CA SER A 58 11.36 17.90 -5.89
C SER A 58 9.98 17.70 -5.26
N ILE A 59 9.87 17.90 -3.94
CA ILE A 59 8.65 17.69 -3.16
C ILE A 59 8.72 18.52 -1.87
N GLU A 60 7.72 19.36 -1.59
CA GLU A 60 7.67 20.27 -0.43
C GLU A 60 9.01 20.99 -0.17
N ASP A 61 9.55 21.65 -1.20
CA ASP A 61 10.84 22.37 -1.19
C ASP A 61 12.09 21.53 -0.90
N LYS A 62 11.95 20.20 -0.83
CA LYS A 62 13.06 19.26 -0.67
C LYS A 62 13.37 18.59 -2.00
N THR A 63 14.62 18.17 -2.16
CA THR A 63 15.07 17.37 -3.31
C THR A 63 15.55 16.01 -2.84
N VAL A 64 15.10 14.97 -3.53
CA VAL A 64 15.50 13.59 -3.32
C VAL A 64 16.14 13.08 -4.61
N ILE A 65 17.34 12.51 -4.49
CA ILE A 65 18.02 11.87 -5.62
C ILE A 65 17.60 10.40 -5.66
N VAL A 66 17.18 9.92 -6.83
CA VAL A 66 16.66 8.57 -7.01
C VAL A 66 17.19 7.94 -8.30
N HIS A 67 16.88 6.65 -8.46
CA HIS A 67 17.34 5.81 -9.56
C HIS A 67 16.15 5.43 -10.46
N LYS A 68 16.10 5.94 -11.68
CA LYS A 68 14.98 5.74 -12.61
C LYS A 68 14.70 4.26 -12.87
N CYS A 69 15.74 3.44 -12.99
CA CYS A 69 15.60 2.03 -13.28
C CYS A 69 14.83 1.28 -12.17
N ILE A 70 15.10 1.60 -10.91
CA ILE A 70 14.43 1.00 -9.74
C ILE A 70 12.96 1.45 -9.74
N LEU A 71 12.71 2.76 -9.84
CA LEU A 71 11.35 3.32 -9.86
C LEU A 71 10.51 2.77 -11.02
N ALA A 72 11.04 2.79 -12.25
CA ALA A 72 10.34 2.28 -13.43
C ALA A 72 10.09 0.76 -13.37
N LYS A 73 10.98 -0.01 -12.73
CA LYS A 73 10.76 -1.45 -12.59
C LYS A 73 9.61 -1.75 -11.63
N ARG A 74 9.41 -0.92 -10.62
CA ARG A 74 8.48 -1.16 -9.50
C ARG A 74 7.14 -0.45 -9.65
N SER A 75 7.08 0.65 -10.41
CA SER A 75 5.87 1.42 -10.67
C SER A 75 5.63 1.61 -12.17
N PRO A 76 4.50 1.12 -12.71
CA PRO A 76 4.08 1.40 -14.08
C PRO A 76 3.97 2.90 -14.40
N VAL A 77 3.59 3.71 -13.40
CA VAL A 77 3.44 5.16 -13.56
C VAL A 77 4.80 5.83 -13.73
N PHE A 78 5.79 5.48 -12.92
CA PHE A 78 7.17 5.93 -13.15
C PHE A 78 7.73 5.40 -14.47
N ALA A 79 7.43 4.15 -14.84
CA ALA A 79 7.86 3.59 -16.12
C ALA A 79 7.31 4.37 -17.32
N ALA A 80 6.02 4.71 -17.28
CA ALA A 80 5.36 5.51 -18.31
C ALA A 80 5.95 6.94 -18.35
N MET A 81 6.11 7.57 -17.19
CA MET A 81 6.73 8.88 -17.03
C MET A 81 8.11 8.91 -17.69
N PHE A 82 8.99 7.94 -17.39
CA PHE A 82 10.37 7.91 -17.90
C PHE A 82 10.51 7.43 -19.35
N ARG A 83 9.50 6.78 -19.92
CA ARG A 83 9.49 6.43 -21.36
C ARG A 83 9.03 7.57 -22.25
N SER A 84 8.36 8.57 -21.69
CA SER A 84 7.83 9.69 -22.45
C SER A 84 8.93 10.72 -22.74
N ASP A 85 8.97 11.30 -23.95
CA ASP A 85 9.89 12.40 -24.30
C ASP A 85 9.46 13.76 -23.69
N MET A 86 8.87 13.74 -22.49
CA MET A 86 8.42 14.96 -21.81
C MET A 86 9.61 15.78 -21.28
N LYS A 87 9.37 17.09 -21.07
CA LYS A 87 10.40 18.05 -20.63
C LYS A 87 11.14 17.61 -19.35
N GLU A 88 10.46 16.88 -18.46
CA GLU A 88 10.99 16.35 -17.20
C GLU A 88 12.22 15.44 -17.42
N LEU A 89 12.23 14.65 -18.50
CA LEU A 89 13.38 13.82 -18.84
C LEU A 89 14.58 14.60 -19.36
N ARG A 90 14.36 15.77 -19.99
CA ARG A 90 15.47 16.57 -20.54
C ARG A 90 16.36 17.17 -19.44
N ASN A 91 15.78 17.44 -18.27
CA ASN A 91 16.48 18.04 -17.14
C ASN A 91 16.76 17.04 -16.01
N ASN A 92 16.41 15.76 -16.18
CA ASN A 92 16.48 14.75 -15.12
C ASN A 92 15.87 15.25 -13.79
N ALA A 93 14.73 15.94 -13.89
CA ALA A 93 14.06 16.55 -12.75
C ALA A 93 12.55 16.42 -12.87
N VAL A 94 11.90 16.00 -11.78
CA VAL A 94 10.44 15.86 -11.64
C VAL A 94 9.98 16.58 -10.38
N GLU A 95 8.79 17.16 -10.41
CA GLU A 95 8.15 17.81 -9.26
C GLU A 95 6.90 17.03 -8.86
N ILE A 96 6.78 16.68 -7.57
CA ILE A 96 5.62 16.01 -6.98
C ILE A 96 4.90 16.99 -6.07
N LYS A 97 3.61 17.22 -6.34
CA LYS A 97 2.77 18.22 -5.64
C LYS A 97 1.69 17.62 -4.77
N ASP A 98 1.18 16.46 -5.14
CA ASP A 98 -0.05 15.90 -4.56
C ASP A 98 0.20 14.94 -3.41
N ILE A 99 1.46 14.78 -2.98
CA ILE A 99 1.85 13.88 -1.90
C ILE A 99 2.75 14.64 -0.92
N LYS A 100 2.48 14.48 0.38
CA LYS A 100 3.33 15.02 1.44
C LYS A 100 4.71 14.35 1.42
N TYR A 101 5.77 15.09 1.73
CA TYR A 101 7.14 14.57 1.70
C TYR A 101 7.30 13.27 2.50
N GLY A 102 6.76 13.22 3.72
CA GLY A 102 6.89 12.06 4.59
C GLY A 102 6.25 10.79 4.00
N VAL A 103 5.09 10.92 3.35
CA VAL A 103 4.38 9.80 2.72
C VAL A 103 5.14 9.34 1.48
N PHE A 104 5.63 10.29 0.68
CA PHE A 104 6.40 9.99 -0.51
C PHE A 104 7.72 9.28 -0.19
N MET A 105 8.40 9.67 0.89
CA MET A 105 9.63 9.01 1.33
C MET A 105 9.38 7.54 1.73
N GLU A 106 8.28 7.25 2.42
CA GLU A 106 7.93 5.87 2.77
C GLU A 106 7.45 5.06 1.55
N MET A 107 6.80 5.71 0.58
CA MET A 107 6.51 5.07 -0.72
C MET A 107 7.81 4.72 -1.47
N LEU A 108 8.79 5.63 -1.51
CA LEU A 108 10.11 5.35 -2.09
C LEU A 108 10.82 4.23 -1.33
N ARG A 109 10.81 4.24 0.00
CA ARG A 109 11.38 3.14 0.80
C ARG A 109 10.79 1.79 0.40
N PHE A 110 9.47 1.72 0.27
CA PHE A 110 8.81 0.50 -0.20
C PHE A 110 9.24 0.09 -1.61
N ILE A 111 9.43 1.05 -2.52
CA ILE A 111 9.94 0.77 -3.87
C ILE A 111 11.32 0.12 -3.83
N TYR A 112 12.21 0.61 -2.96
CA TYR A 112 13.60 0.15 -2.84
C TYR A 112 13.74 -1.15 -2.05
N SER A 113 13.11 -1.28 -0.89
CA SER A 113 13.34 -2.40 0.05
C SER A 113 12.08 -3.21 0.38
N GLY A 114 10.90 -2.76 -0.05
CA GLY A 114 9.63 -3.37 0.33
C GLY A 114 9.19 -3.06 1.77
N LYS A 115 9.93 -2.21 2.50
CA LYS A 115 9.62 -1.80 3.87
C LYS A 115 8.86 -0.49 3.92
N VAL A 116 8.11 -0.31 5.02
CA VAL A 116 7.44 0.95 5.37
C VAL A 116 7.63 1.18 6.86
N HIS A 117 8.11 2.36 7.25
CA HIS A 117 8.22 2.75 8.64
C HIS A 117 6.96 3.51 9.09
N ARG A 118 6.48 3.19 10.31
CA ARG A 118 5.31 3.82 10.94
C ARG A 118 4.06 3.76 10.05
N LEU A 119 3.85 2.63 9.37
CA LEU A 119 2.71 2.40 8.48
C LEU A 119 1.40 2.76 9.17
N GLU A 120 1.29 2.42 10.46
CA GLU A 120 0.12 2.66 11.28
C GLU A 120 -0.30 4.14 11.34
N ALA A 121 0.65 5.07 11.23
CA ALA A 121 0.39 6.50 11.31
C ALA A 121 0.05 7.15 9.96
N ILE A 122 0.39 6.48 8.85
CA ILE A 122 0.29 7.04 7.50
C ILE A 122 -0.51 6.17 6.52
N ALA A 123 -1.10 5.05 6.96
CA ALA A 123 -1.68 4.04 6.10
C ALA A 123 -2.73 4.60 5.12
N MET A 124 -3.55 5.57 5.54
CA MET A 124 -4.54 6.21 4.67
C MET A 124 -3.88 7.02 3.55
N ASP A 125 -2.98 7.96 3.90
CA ASP A 125 -2.28 8.80 2.93
C ASP A 125 -1.38 7.95 2.00
N LEU A 126 -0.72 6.92 2.56
CA LEU A 126 0.13 6.01 1.81
C LEU A 126 -0.67 5.11 0.87
N LEU A 127 -1.89 4.71 1.23
CA LEU A 127 -2.77 3.97 0.33
C LEU A 127 -3.12 4.81 -0.91
N VAL A 128 -3.40 6.10 -0.74
CA VAL A 128 -3.65 7.02 -1.87
C VAL A 128 -2.42 7.09 -2.77
N ALA A 129 -1.24 7.29 -2.19
CA ALA A 129 0.02 7.34 -2.95
C ALA A 129 0.29 6.01 -3.68
N ALA A 130 0.07 4.88 -3.02
CA ALA A 130 0.25 3.55 -3.60
C ALA A 130 -0.65 3.32 -4.81
N ASP A 131 -1.91 3.77 -4.73
CA ASP A 131 -2.84 3.70 -5.85
C ASP A 131 -2.43 4.62 -7.02
N MET A 132 -2.07 5.87 -6.72
CA MET A 132 -1.59 6.84 -7.72
C MET A 132 -0.38 6.34 -8.51
N TYR A 133 0.52 5.59 -7.85
CA TYR A 133 1.72 5.03 -8.47
C TYR A 133 1.61 3.55 -8.85
N GLN A 134 0.40 2.97 -8.74
CA GLN A 134 0.09 1.58 -9.09
C GLN A 134 0.99 0.55 -8.39
N LEU A 135 1.20 0.73 -7.10
CA LEU A 135 1.99 -0.13 -6.22
C LEU A 135 1.08 -1.14 -5.50
N GLU A 136 0.64 -2.18 -6.21
CA GLU A 136 -0.41 -3.10 -5.72
C GLU A 136 -0.06 -3.76 -4.37
N ASN A 137 1.18 -4.24 -4.20
CA ASN A 137 1.60 -4.84 -2.93
C ASN A 137 1.60 -3.83 -1.77
N LEU A 138 1.84 -2.54 -2.03
CA LEU A 138 1.75 -1.51 -1.01
C LEU A 138 0.30 -1.19 -0.66
N LYS A 139 -0.61 -1.19 -1.65
CA LYS A 139 -2.05 -1.04 -1.41
C LYS A 139 -2.56 -2.16 -0.50
N ILE A 140 -2.16 -3.39 -0.78
CA ILE A 140 -2.46 -4.56 0.04
C ILE A 140 -1.97 -4.37 1.47
N LEU A 141 -0.70 -3.97 1.64
CA LEU A 141 -0.09 -3.75 2.95
C LEU A 141 -0.84 -2.66 3.76
N CYS A 142 -1.15 -1.53 3.13
CA CYS A 142 -1.93 -0.47 3.75
C CYS A 142 -3.35 -0.94 4.09
N GLY A 143 -3.99 -1.72 3.22
CA GLY A 143 -5.32 -2.28 3.46
C GLY A 143 -5.36 -3.20 4.66
N VAL A 144 -4.38 -4.10 4.79
CA VAL A 144 -4.26 -4.98 5.98
C VAL A 144 -4.10 -4.17 7.26
N GLU A 145 -3.32 -3.09 7.23
CA GLU A 145 -3.15 -2.24 8.40
C GLU A 145 -4.44 -1.46 8.74
N LEU A 146 -5.12 -0.90 7.75
CA LEU A 146 -6.38 -0.17 7.95
C LEU A 146 -7.50 -1.06 8.50
N VAL A 147 -7.55 -2.36 8.12
CA VAL A 147 -8.50 -3.30 8.74
C VAL A 147 -8.26 -3.44 10.24
N LYS A 148 -6.99 -3.49 10.69
CA LYS A 148 -6.68 -3.59 12.14
C LYS A 148 -7.06 -2.33 12.91
N GLN A 149 -7.09 -1.19 12.23
CA GLN A 149 -7.38 0.12 12.82
C GLN A 149 -8.85 0.52 12.70
N LEU A 150 -9.71 -0.33 12.11
CA LEU A 150 -11.13 -0.04 11.97
C LEU A 150 -11.76 0.32 13.31
N SER A 151 -12.26 1.55 13.38
CA SER A 151 -12.92 2.16 14.52
C SER A 151 -14.30 2.68 14.10
N VAL A 152 -15.17 2.96 15.08
CA VAL A 152 -16.48 3.57 14.80
C VAL A 152 -16.30 4.95 14.16
N GLU A 153 -15.24 5.66 14.55
CA GLU A 153 -14.91 7.01 14.11
C GLU A 153 -14.43 7.04 12.65
N ASP A 154 -13.61 6.05 12.25
CA ASP A 154 -12.92 6.07 10.96
C ASP A 154 -13.55 5.15 9.91
N ALA A 155 -14.44 4.23 10.28
CA ALA A 155 -14.97 3.21 9.38
C ALA A 155 -15.56 3.77 8.08
N VAL A 156 -16.30 4.88 8.16
CA VAL A 156 -16.90 5.52 6.96
C VAL A 156 -15.82 6.15 6.07
N CYS A 157 -14.79 6.76 6.68
CA CYS A 157 -13.66 7.32 5.95
C CYS A 157 -12.86 6.21 5.24
N ILE A 158 -12.55 5.13 5.97
CA ILE A 158 -11.85 3.95 5.45
C ILE A 158 -12.64 3.32 4.30
N LEU A 159 -13.96 3.21 4.41
CA LEU A 159 -14.80 2.69 3.33
C LEU A 159 -14.69 3.53 2.05
N LYS A 160 -14.84 4.86 2.18
CA LYS A 160 -14.73 5.79 1.05
C LYS A 160 -13.36 5.70 0.39
N LEU A 161 -12.31 5.60 1.21
CA LEU A 161 -10.94 5.47 0.73
C LEU A 161 -10.72 4.14 0.00
N ALA A 162 -11.21 3.03 0.56
CA ALA A 162 -11.09 1.71 -0.05
C ALA A 162 -11.77 1.63 -1.42
N ASP A 163 -12.94 2.25 -1.55
CA ASP A 163 -13.67 2.35 -2.83
C ASP A 163 -12.90 3.21 -3.85
N LYS A 164 -12.44 4.39 -3.42
CA LYS A 164 -11.68 5.32 -4.26
C LYS A 164 -10.37 4.72 -4.77
N CYS A 165 -9.66 3.98 -3.93
CA CYS A 165 -8.38 3.34 -4.25
C CYS A 165 -8.55 1.90 -4.73
N HIS A 166 -9.77 1.45 -5.02
CA HIS A 166 -10.06 0.11 -5.60
C HIS A 166 -9.46 -1.05 -4.78
N VAL A 167 -9.57 -0.99 -3.45
CA VAL A 167 -9.13 -2.05 -2.52
C VAL A 167 -10.33 -2.83 -2.03
N GLU A 168 -10.82 -3.76 -2.86
CA GLU A 168 -12.08 -4.49 -2.61
C GLU A 168 -12.09 -5.28 -1.30
N ALA A 169 -10.96 -5.87 -0.91
CA ALA A 169 -10.86 -6.61 0.35
C ALA A 169 -11.08 -5.70 1.57
N LEU A 170 -10.47 -4.51 1.58
CA LEU A 170 -10.66 -3.51 2.63
C LEU A 170 -12.09 -2.96 2.62
N LYS A 171 -12.62 -2.67 1.42
CA LYS A 171 -13.98 -2.17 1.23
C LYS A 171 -15.00 -3.11 1.85
N LYS A 172 -14.90 -4.41 1.55
CA LYS A 172 -15.75 -5.45 2.12
C LYS A 172 -15.67 -5.50 3.65
N GLN A 173 -14.45 -5.49 4.21
CA GLN A 173 -14.25 -5.50 5.67
C GLN A 173 -14.82 -4.25 6.34
N ALA A 174 -14.67 -3.07 5.73
CA ALA A 174 -15.24 -1.83 6.25
C ALA A 174 -16.79 -1.86 6.22
N ILE A 175 -17.41 -2.38 5.15
CA ILE A 175 -18.87 -2.56 5.09
C ILE A 175 -19.35 -3.50 6.20
N GLU A 176 -18.70 -4.67 6.35
CA GLU A 176 -19.04 -5.64 7.40
C GLU A 176 -18.96 -5.00 8.80
N TYR A 177 -17.90 -4.24 9.07
CA TYR A 177 -17.73 -3.52 10.33
C TYR A 177 -18.82 -2.47 10.56
N ILE A 178 -19.18 -1.69 9.53
CA ILE A 178 -20.24 -0.68 9.60
C ILE A 178 -21.58 -1.32 9.93
N VAL A 179 -21.92 -2.43 9.29
CA VAL A 179 -23.17 -3.16 9.53
C VAL A 179 -23.24 -3.69 10.97
N GLN A 180 -22.14 -4.23 11.49
CA GLN A 180 -22.05 -4.72 12.87
C GLN A 180 -22.20 -3.60 13.91
N ASN A 181 -21.69 -2.41 13.60
CA ASN A 181 -21.70 -1.24 14.49
C ASN A 181 -22.73 -0.17 14.10
N ARG A 182 -23.75 -0.54 13.31
CA ARG A 182 -24.72 0.38 12.67
C ARG A 182 -25.38 1.38 13.62
N LYS A 183 -25.63 0.98 14.87
CA LYS A 183 -26.27 1.84 15.89
C LYS A 183 -25.45 3.09 16.20
N CYS A 184 -24.11 3.01 16.13
CA CYS A 184 -23.24 4.13 16.44
C CYS A 184 -22.85 4.92 15.19
N ILE A 185 -22.75 4.23 14.04
CA ILE A 185 -22.20 4.81 12.80
C ILE A 185 -23.27 5.57 12.00
N PHE A 186 -24.52 5.12 12.01
CA PHE A 186 -25.57 5.70 11.16
C PHE A 186 -25.93 7.14 11.53
N ASP A 187 -25.72 7.50 12.79
CA ASP A 187 -25.96 8.85 13.29
C ASP A 187 -24.79 9.81 13.01
N GLN A 188 -23.67 9.31 12.48
CA GLN A 188 -22.52 10.16 12.14
C GLN A 188 -22.77 10.94 10.84
N THR A 189 -22.37 12.22 10.85
CA THR A 189 -22.43 13.08 9.65
C THR A 189 -21.65 12.50 8.47
N ALA A 190 -20.54 11.80 8.74
CA ALA A 190 -19.73 11.15 7.71
C ALA A 190 -20.53 10.15 6.87
N PHE A 191 -21.50 9.44 7.49
CA PHE A 191 -22.35 8.45 6.84
C PHE A 191 -23.28 9.09 5.79
N SER A 192 -23.84 10.27 6.10
CA SER A 192 -24.70 11.02 5.18
C SER A 192 -23.99 11.44 3.89
N GLY A 193 -22.65 11.52 3.91
CA GLY A 193 -21.83 11.85 2.74
C GLY A 193 -21.39 10.65 1.91
N LEU A 194 -21.98 9.46 2.08
CA LEU A 194 -21.68 8.30 1.24
C LEU A 194 -22.33 8.41 -0.14
N SER A 195 -21.69 7.81 -1.15
CA SER A 195 -22.29 7.70 -2.49
C SER A 195 -23.50 6.77 -2.46
N ARG A 196 -24.37 6.87 -3.49
CA ARG A 196 -25.56 6.01 -3.59
C ARG A 196 -25.16 4.55 -3.74
N GLU A 197 -24.06 4.30 -4.43
CA GLU A 197 -23.47 2.99 -4.68
C GLU A 197 -23.02 2.35 -3.36
N LEU A 198 -22.21 3.06 -2.56
CA LEU A 198 -21.77 2.56 -1.25
C LEU A 198 -22.93 2.37 -0.27
N THR A 199 -23.90 3.29 -0.28
CA THR A 199 -25.11 3.15 0.56
C THR A 199 -25.89 1.89 0.17
N TYR A 200 -26.02 1.62 -1.13
CA TYR A 200 -26.70 0.42 -1.63
C TYR A 200 -25.95 -0.85 -1.24
N GLU A 201 -24.62 -0.87 -1.35
CA GLU A 201 -23.80 -2.02 -0.93
C GLU A 201 -23.92 -2.29 0.58
N ILE A 202 -23.91 -1.26 1.42
CA ILE A 202 -24.15 -1.39 2.86
C ILE A 202 -25.55 -1.98 3.11
N CYS A 203 -26.58 -1.45 2.45
CA CYS A 203 -27.95 -1.97 2.58
C CYS A 203 -28.09 -3.43 2.15
N GLN A 204 -27.32 -3.89 1.14
CA GLN A 204 -27.29 -5.31 0.77
C GLN A 204 -26.66 -6.17 1.86
N ALA A 205 -25.56 -5.71 2.47
CA ALA A 205 -24.87 -6.43 3.53
C ALA A 205 -25.65 -6.52 4.85
N MET A 206 -26.76 -5.78 4.99
CA MET A 206 -27.66 -5.86 6.14
C MET A 206 -28.70 -6.98 6.08
N LYS A 207 -28.86 -7.62 4.92
CA LYS A 207 -29.83 -8.71 4.70
C LYS A 207 -29.26 -10.04 5.19
#